data_AF-A0A367A1L6-F1
#
_entry.id   AF-A0A367A1L6-F1
#
_cell.length_a   1.000
_cell.length_b   1.000
_cell.length_c   1.000
_cell.angle_alpha   90.00
_cell.angle_beta   90.00
_cell.angle_gamma   90.00
#
_symmetry.space_group_name_H-M   'P 1'
#
loop_
_entity.id
_entity.type
_entity.pdbx_description
1 polymer ?
#
loop_
_entity_poly.entity_id
_entity_poly.type
_entity_poly.pdbx_seq_one_letter_code
_entity_poly.pdbx_strand_id
1 'polypeptide(L)'
;MSRVRPTGAWDGTRLAHEGFVFGTDHELVHRVVPFVLEGFSRGEPVLVVAGERVRSLLAAHLGADLGRLDVFAAAETWWRGGHGTLEAYDTDLRALRASAASWRLAAEPVWLAEDQGREWSRFEAVANRCYDDMPYYSLCLHDRRRLPEPVLDAVARTHPLTWGAGAPVEQAGYEDPVAFLRSAQPAWGPRPADAAVHLVTSPWEARRTICAAVPDDRRARVGDVVLAGHEVVQNALAVAAFAELATWTDGDTFVVEVADSGPGLADETLGYVPPGPGDGPHGMWLAWRLADDAALVTGPSGTTVRLFFGP
;
A
#
# COMPACT_ATOMS: atom_id res chain seq x y z
N MET A 1 -20.02 27.71 -19.90
CA MET A 1 -19.71 26.57 -19.01
C MET A 1 -18.21 26.35 -19.09
N SER A 2 -17.50 26.40 -17.96
CA SER A 2 -16.07 26.08 -17.95
C SER A 2 -15.88 24.65 -18.46
N ARG A 3 -14.96 24.45 -19.41
CA ARG A 3 -14.72 23.13 -20.03
C ARG A 3 -14.02 22.26 -18.98
N VAL A 4 -14.70 21.21 -18.50
CA VAL A 4 -14.10 20.22 -17.60
C VAL A 4 -12.86 19.63 -18.29
N ARG A 5 -11.75 19.53 -17.56
CA ARG A 5 -10.50 18.88 -17.99
C ARG A 5 -10.25 17.70 -17.05
N PRO A 6 -10.80 16.51 -17.36
CA PRO A 6 -10.86 15.39 -16.40
C PRO A 6 -9.50 14.89 -15.92
N THR A 7 -8.43 15.06 -16.71
CA THR A 7 -7.05 14.76 -16.30
C THR A 7 -6.13 15.99 -16.29
N GLY A 8 -6.70 17.20 -16.30
CA GLY A 8 -5.93 18.45 -16.22
C GLY A 8 -4.90 18.59 -17.34
N ALA A 9 -3.61 18.68 -16.96
CA ALA A 9 -2.47 18.79 -17.88
C ALA A 9 -1.67 17.47 -18.02
N TRP A 10 -2.19 16.36 -17.49
CA TRP A 10 -1.50 15.07 -17.58
C TRP A 10 -1.26 14.64 -19.04
N ASP A 11 -0.01 14.29 -19.33
CA ASP A 11 0.50 14.01 -20.68
C ASP A 11 0.63 12.53 -21.00
N GLY A 12 0.38 11.64 -20.03
CA GLY A 12 0.46 10.20 -20.23
C GLY A 12 1.86 9.61 -20.06
N THR A 13 2.84 10.34 -19.52
CA THR A 13 4.23 9.84 -19.42
C THR A 13 4.60 9.25 -18.07
N ARG A 14 3.95 9.68 -17.00
CA ARG A 14 4.19 9.28 -15.59
C ARG A 14 2.89 9.13 -14.83
N LEU A 15 2.97 8.63 -13.60
CA LEU A 15 1.81 8.47 -12.74
C LEU A 15 1.19 9.83 -12.41
N ALA A 16 -0.12 9.93 -12.58
CA ALA A 16 -0.94 10.93 -11.90
C ALA A 16 -1.84 10.23 -10.89
N HIS A 17 -1.67 10.55 -9.61
CA HIS A 17 -2.39 9.91 -8.52
C HIS A 17 -3.34 10.91 -7.85
N GLU A 18 -4.65 10.73 -8.08
CA GLU A 18 -5.70 11.63 -7.61
C GLU A 18 -6.62 10.95 -6.60
N GLY A 19 -6.73 11.57 -5.42
CA GLY A 19 -7.69 11.20 -4.39
C GLY A 19 -8.99 11.99 -4.60
N PHE A 20 -10.03 11.34 -5.12
CA PHE A 20 -11.33 11.96 -5.32
C PHE A 20 -12.32 11.58 -4.21
N VAL A 21 -12.57 12.52 -3.30
CA VAL A 21 -13.53 12.35 -2.20
C VAL A 21 -14.91 12.89 -2.60
N PHE A 22 -15.91 12.02 -2.69
CA PHE A 22 -17.29 12.39 -3.05
C PHE A 22 -18.28 12.16 -1.91
N GLY A 23 -19.32 12.99 -1.86
CA GLY A 23 -20.44 12.87 -0.92
C GLY A 23 -21.77 12.56 -1.59
N THR A 24 -21.87 12.70 -2.91
CA THR A 24 -23.11 12.42 -3.66
C THR A 24 -22.87 11.62 -4.93
N ASP A 25 -23.93 10.97 -5.43
CA ASP A 25 -23.92 10.26 -6.73
C ASP A 25 -23.67 11.20 -7.90
N HIS A 26 -24.18 12.42 -7.80
CA HIS A 26 -23.97 13.43 -8.83
C HIS A 26 -22.50 13.80 -8.95
N GLU A 27 -21.81 14.05 -7.84
CA GLU A 27 -20.36 14.34 -7.83
C GLU A 27 -19.56 13.19 -8.44
N LEU A 28 -19.86 11.94 -8.06
CA LEU A 28 -19.22 10.75 -8.60
C LEU A 28 -19.36 10.65 -10.12
N VAL A 29 -20.59 10.72 -10.63
CA VAL A 29 -20.86 10.61 -12.07
C VAL A 29 -20.23 11.77 -12.82
N HIS A 30 -20.36 12.99 -12.30
CA HIS A 30 -19.80 14.20 -12.90
C HIS A 30 -18.27 14.17 -12.97
N ARG A 31 -17.61 13.44 -12.07
CA ARG A 31 -16.16 13.24 -12.11
C ARG A 31 -15.74 12.11 -13.05
N VAL A 32 -16.35 10.93 -12.90
CA VAL A 32 -15.84 9.69 -13.49
C VAL A 32 -16.28 9.54 -14.94
N VAL A 33 -17.51 9.92 -15.31
CA VAL A 33 -17.97 9.77 -16.70
C VAL A 33 -17.13 10.61 -17.67
N PRO A 34 -16.86 11.90 -17.43
CA PRO A 34 -15.96 12.66 -18.30
C PRO A 34 -14.55 12.09 -18.37
N PHE A 35 -14.03 11.53 -17.28
CA PHE A 35 -12.72 10.88 -17.24
C PHE A 35 -12.65 9.65 -18.16
N VAL A 36 -13.69 8.81 -18.12
CA VAL A 36 -13.81 7.64 -19.00
C VAL A 36 -13.92 8.07 -20.47
N LEU A 37 -14.83 9.02 -20.77
CA LEU A 37 -15.06 9.49 -22.14
C LEU A 37 -13.85 10.19 -22.76
N GLU A 38 -13.06 10.92 -21.96
CA GLU A 38 -11.81 11.51 -22.43
C GLU A 38 -10.76 10.44 -22.76
N GLY A 39 -10.62 9.39 -21.93
CA GLY A 39 -9.70 8.28 -22.23
C GLY A 39 -10.05 7.57 -23.52
N PHE A 40 -11.34 7.28 -23.69
CA PHE A 40 -11.90 6.79 -24.94
C PHE A 40 -11.63 7.67 -26.15
N SER A 41 -11.69 8.99 -26.00
CA SER A 41 -11.39 9.92 -27.10
C SER A 41 -9.90 9.95 -27.48
N ARG A 42 -9.03 9.55 -26.56
CA ARG A 42 -7.57 9.49 -26.72
C ARG A 42 -7.07 8.08 -27.09
N GLY A 43 -7.97 7.10 -27.15
CA GLY A 43 -7.61 5.70 -27.41
C GLY A 43 -6.85 5.04 -26.26
N GLU A 44 -6.97 5.58 -25.05
CA GLU A 44 -6.34 5.05 -23.85
C GLU A 44 -7.22 3.94 -23.27
N PRO A 45 -6.65 2.78 -22.87
CA PRO A 45 -7.37 1.78 -22.10
C PRO A 45 -7.95 2.38 -20.82
N VAL A 46 -9.19 2.04 -20.50
CA VAL A 46 -9.88 2.54 -19.31
C VAL A 46 -10.37 1.38 -18.46
N LEU A 47 -9.86 1.33 -17.24
CA LEU A 47 -10.19 0.33 -16.23
C LEU A 47 -11.04 1.00 -15.14
N VAL A 48 -12.08 0.29 -14.71
CA VAL A 48 -12.93 0.66 -13.58
C VAL A 48 -13.03 -0.53 -12.65
N VAL A 49 -12.49 -0.38 -11.44
CA VAL A 49 -12.55 -1.37 -10.37
C VAL A 49 -13.20 -0.70 -9.17
N ALA A 50 -14.49 -0.95 -8.96
CA ALA A 50 -15.23 -0.25 -7.91
C ALA A 50 -16.24 -1.17 -7.22
N GLY A 51 -16.85 -0.73 -6.13
CA GLY A 51 -17.94 -1.45 -5.47
C GLY A 51 -19.24 -1.43 -6.26
N GLU A 52 -20.18 -2.31 -5.91
CA GLU A 52 -21.42 -2.53 -6.69
C GLU A 52 -22.17 -1.23 -6.99
N ARG A 53 -22.34 -0.38 -5.98
CA ARG A 53 -23.05 0.90 -6.10
C ARG A 53 -22.43 1.84 -7.13
N VAL A 54 -21.10 2.03 -7.09
CA VAL A 54 -20.39 2.87 -8.06
C VAL A 54 -20.51 2.27 -9.46
N ARG A 55 -20.31 0.95 -9.59
CA ARG A 55 -20.47 0.25 -10.88
C ARG A 55 -21.87 0.44 -11.46
N SER A 56 -22.94 0.24 -10.68
CA SER A 56 -24.31 0.42 -11.16
C SER A 56 -24.59 1.84 -11.66
N LEU A 57 -24.08 2.86 -10.95
CA LEU A 57 -24.22 4.26 -11.36
C LEU A 57 -23.48 4.55 -12.66
N LEU A 58 -22.24 4.07 -12.80
CA LEU A 58 -21.46 4.25 -14.02
C LEU A 58 -22.09 3.52 -15.20
N ALA A 59 -22.60 2.30 -15.00
CA ALA A 59 -23.30 1.55 -16.03
C ALA A 59 -24.53 2.30 -16.58
N ALA A 60 -25.33 2.90 -15.70
CA ALA A 60 -26.50 3.68 -16.08
C ALA A 60 -26.14 4.93 -16.92
N HIS A 61 -25.00 5.58 -16.65
CA HIS A 61 -24.61 6.83 -17.30
C HIS A 61 -23.73 6.65 -18.53
N LEU A 62 -22.89 5.60 -18.56
CA LEU A 62 -22.08 5.25 -19.74
C LEU A 62 -22.94 4.59 -20.83
N GLY A 63 -23.99 3.85 -20.45
CA GLY A 63 -24.88 3.20 -21.41
C GLY A 63 -24.11 2.29 -22.37
N ALA A 64 -24.21 2.57 -23.67
CA ALA A 64 -23.52 1.78 -24.71
C ALA A 64 -21.98 1.87 -24.62
N ASP A 65 -21.43 2.95 -24.06
CA ASP A 65 -19.98 3.12 -23.90
C ASP A 65 -19.40 2.18 -22.83
N LEU A 66 -20.23 1.54 -21.99
CA LEU A 66 -19.77 0.60 -20.97
C LEU A 66 -18.97 -0.57 -21.57
N GLY A 67 -19.38 -1.05 -22.75
CA GLY A 67 -18.70 -2.16 -23.45
C GLY A 67 -17.34 -1.80 -24.04
N ARG A 68 -16.90 -0.54 -23.90
CA ARG A 68 -15.58 -0.06 -24.35
C ARG A 68 -14.54 -0.05 -23.25
N LEU A 69 -14.93 -0.29 -21.99
CA LEU A 69 -14.00 -0.45 -20.89
C LEU A 69 -13.22 -1.76 -21.06
N ASP A 70 -11.89 -1.70 -20.89
CA ASP A 70 -11.06 -2.92 -20.90
C ASP A 70 -11.29 -3.76 -19.64
N VAL A 71 -11.52 -3.09 -18.51
CA VAL A 71 -11.87 -3.73 -17.23
C VAL A 71 -13.04 -3.00 -16.61
N PHE A 72 -14.08 -3.76 -16.24
CA PHE A 72 -15.19 -3.30 -15.42
C PHE A 72 -15.46 -4.37 -14.35
N ALA A 73 -14.79 -4.26 -13.21
CA ALA A 73 -14.66 -5.33 -12.25
C ALA A 73 -15.06 -4.93 -10.84
N ALA A 74 -15.42 -5.95 -10.06
CA ALA A 74 -15.81 -5.78 -8.68
C ALA A 74 -14.59 -5.65 -7.77
N ALA A 75 -14.47 -4.51 -7.09
CA ALA A 75 -13.38 -4.24 -6.16
C ALA A 75 -13.27 -5.32 -5.07
N GLU A 76 -14.42 -5.87 -4.64
CA GLU A 76 -14.52 -6.91 -3.60
C GLU A 76 -13.82 -8.23 -3.96
N THR A 77 -13.68 -8.53 -5.26
CA THR A 77 -13.09 -9.78 -5.74
C THR A 77 -11.82 -9.57 -6.56
N TRP A 78 -11.62 -8.36 -7.08
CA TRP A 78 -10.46 -8.03 -7.91
C TRP A 78 -9.20 -7.88 -7.05
N TRP A 79 -9.31 -7.20 -5.91
CA TRP A 79 -8.23 -7.00 -4.95
C TRP A 79 -8.69 -7.48 -3.57
N ARG A 80 -7.86 -8.27 -2.89
CA ARG A 80 -8.25 -9.02 -1.68
C ARG A 80 -8.01 -8.24 -0.37
N GLY A 81 -7.73 -6.93 -0.44
CA GLY A 81 -7.02 -6.22 0.62
C GLY A 81 -5.59 -6.76 0.77
N GLY A 82 -4.81 -6.33 1.75
CA GLY A 82 -3.54 -6.97 2.01
C GLY A 82 -2.38 -6.57 1.10
N HIS A 83 -1.22 -7.13 1.45
CA HIS A 83 -0.09 -7.28 0.55
C HIS A 83 -0.44 -8.03 -0.76
N GLY A 84 -1.46 -8.90 -0.74
CA GLY A 84 -1.94 -9.58 -1.94
C GLY A 84 -2.55 -8.64 -2.98
N THR A 85 -3.12 -7.51 -2.54
CA THR A 85 -3.64 -6.47 -3.46
C THR A 85 -2.52 -5.80 -4.22
N LEU A 86 -1.43 -5.42 -3.55
CA LEU A 86 -0.29 -4.79 -4.22
C LEU A 86 0.37 -5.68 -5.26
N GLU A 87 0.50 -6.97 -4.98
CA GLU A 87 1.08 -7.92 -5.93
C GLU A 87 0.19 -8.11 -7.17
N ALA A 88 -1.12 -8.26 -6.95
CA ALA A 88 -2.09 -8.33 -8.05
C ALA A 88 -2.10 -7.02 -8.85
N TYR A 89 -2.12 -5.87 -8.17
CA TYR A 89 -2.06 -4.54 -8.74
C TYR A 89 -0.80 -4.34 -9.60
N ASP A 90 0.38 -4.64 -9.04
CA ASP A 90 1.66 -4.57 -9.75
C ASP A 90 1.68 -5.47 -10.98
N THR A 91 1.18 -6.71 -10.85
CA THR A 91 1.08 -7.66 -11.97
C THR A 91 0.21 -7.10 -13.10
N ASP A 92 -0.98 -6.60 -12.77
CA ASP A 92 -1.91 -6.01 -13.74
C ASP A 92 -1.30 -4.77 -14.42
N LEU A 93 -0.69 -3.87 -13.65
CA LEU A 93 -0.06 -2.67 -14.19
C LEU A 93 1.13 -2.97 -15.09
N ARG A 94 1.95 -3.97 -14.76
CA ARG A 94 3.08 -4.40 -15.61
C ARG A 94 2.59 -5.00 -16.93
N ALA A 95 1.50 -5.78 -16.91
CA ALA A 95 0.87 -6.29 -18.13
C ALA A 95 0.32 -5.16 -19.03
N LEU A 96 -0.28 -4.13 -18.42
CA LEU A 96 -0.74 -2.94 -19.15
C LEU A 96 0.43 -2.15 -19.74
N ARG A 97 1.51 -1.94 -18.98
CA ARG A 97 2.73 -1.28 -19.50
C ARG A 97 3.32 -1.96 -20.72
N ALA A 98 3.22 -3.29 -20.80
CA ALA A 98 3.71 -4.05 -21.94
C ALA A 98 2.83 -3.92 -23.20
N SER A 99 1.58 -3.47 -23.05
CA SER A 99 0.56 -3.49 -24.11
C SER A 99 -0.02 -2.13 -24.48
N ALA A 100 0.19 -1.09 -23.66
CA ALA A 100 -0.33 0.25 -23.87
C ALA A 100 0.71 1.33 -23.56
N ALA A 101 0.68 2.43 -24.33
CA ALA A 101 1.54 3.58 -24.10
C ALA A 101 1.17 4.35 -22.81
N SER A 102 -0.13 4.43 -22.52
CA SER A 102 -0.68 4.96 -21.27
C SER A 102 -2.08 4.39 -21.04
N TRP A 103 -2.57 4.42 -19.80
CA TRP A 103 -3.93 3.96 -19.46
C TRP A 103 -4.55 4.77 -18.30
N ARG A 104 -5.83 4.52 -18.06
CA ARG A 104 -6.62 5.14 -16.99
C ARG A 104 -7.19 4.09 -16.07
N LEU A 105 -7.12 4.34 -14.77
CA LEU A 105 -7.73 3.51 -13.74
C LEU A 105 -8.61 4.39 -12.86
N ALA A 106 -9.91 4.06 -12.77
CA ALA A 106 -10.77 4.53 -11.70
C ALA A 106 -10.98 3.39 -10.70
N ALA A 107 -10.49 3.57 -9.48
CA ALA A 107 -10.47 2.53 -8.45
C ALA A 107 -11.20 2.99 -7.19
N GLU A 108 -12.15 2.21 -6.66
CA GLU A 108 -12.72 2.42 -5.32
C GLU A 108 -12.11 1.39 -4.36
N PRO A 109 -11.14 1.77 -3.50
CA PRO A 109 -10.52 0.87 -2.55
C PRO A 109 -11.49 0.58 -1.39
N VAL A 110 -12.45 -0.31 -1.62
CA VAL A 110 -13.57 -0.60 -0.70
C VAL A 110 -13.13 -1.10 0.68
N TRP A 111 -11.94 -1.71 0.78
CA TRP A 111 -11.35 -2.19 2.04
C TRP A 111 -10.91 -1.07 2.98
N LEU A 112 -10.78 0.18 2.51
CA LEU A 112 -10.49 1.34 3.37
C LEU A 112 -11.64 1.64 4.35
N ALA A 113 -12.83 1.12 4.10
CA ALA A 113 -13.98 1.24 4.99
C ALA A 113 -14.01 0.16 6.10
N GLU A 114 -13.10 -0.81 6.07
CA GLU A 114 -12.97 -1.85 7.11
C GLU A 114 -12.12 -1.34 8.29
N ASP A 115 -12.18 -2.03 9.43
CA ASP A 115 -11.52 -1.59 10.68
C ASP A 115 -10.00 -1.37 10.53
N GLN A 116 -9.35 -2.09 9.60
CA GLN A 116 -7.92 -1.97 9.27
C GLN A 116 -7.61 -0.91 8.20
N GLY A 117 -8.59 -0.10 7.76
CA GLY A 117 -8.46 0.96 6.73
C GLY A 117 -7.22 1.85 6.86
N ARG A 118 -6.79 2.11 8.10
CA ARG A 118 -5.60 2.92 8.38
C ARG A 118 -4.30 2.24 8.00
N GLU A 119 -4.15 0.95 8.27
CA GLU A 119 -2.99 0.15 7.86
C GLU A 119 -2.91 0.13 6.33
N TRP A 120 -4.07 0.05 5.68
CA TRP A 120 -4.20 0.07 4.22
C TRP A 120 -3.79 1.41 3.58
N SER A 121 -3.94 2.54 4.29
CA SER A 121 -3.55 3.87 3.77
C SER A 121 -2.05 4.02 3.49
N ARG A 122 -1.19 3.20 4.11
CA ARG A 122 0.25 3.19 3.86
C ARG A 122 0.59 2.76 2.43
N PHE A 123 -0.23 1.89 1.84
CA PHE A 123 -0.03 1.41 0.49
C PHE A 123 -0.30 2.49 -0.57
N GLU A 124 -1.31 3.34 -0.34
CA GLU A 124 -1.59 4.50 -1.19
C GLU A 124 -0.39 5.46 -1.25
N ALA A 125 0.29 5.67 -0.10
CA ALA A 125 1.51 6.49 -0.07
C ALA A 125 2.63 5.90 -0.92
N VAL A 126 2.85 4.59 -0.78
CA VAL A 126 3.92 3.85 -1.47
C VAL A 126 3.71 3.81 -2.99
N ALA A 127 2.46 3.79 -3.46
CA ALA A 127 2.14 3.79 -4.89
C ALA A 127 2.80 4.96 -5.65
N ASN A 128 2.88 6.13 -5.03
CA ASN A 128 3.53 7.31 -5.63
C ASN A 128 5.02 7.10 -5.92
N ARG A 129 5.71 6.27 -5.12
CA ARG A 129 7.14 5.96 -5.31
C ARG A 129 7.32 4.77 -6.24
N CYS A 130 6.56 3.70 -6.03
CA CYS A 130 6.70 2.45 -6.80
C CYS A 130 6.35 2.61 -8.27
N TYR A 131 5.36 3.44 -8.55
CA TYR A 131 4.76 3.53 -9.87
C TYR A 131 4.97 4.91 -10.51
N ASP A 132 5.87 5.75 -9.98
CA ASP A 132 6.15 7.10 -10.50
C ASP A 132 6.43 7.11 -12.01
N ASP A 133 7.18 6.10 -12.49
CA ASP A 133 7.53 5.93 -13.91
C ASP A 133 6.50 5.12 -14.73
N MET A 134 5.32 4.82 -14.17
CA MET A 134 4.25 4.13 -14.88
C MET A 134 3.35 5.16 -15.57
N PRO A 135 3.07 5.03 -16.88
CA PRO A 135 2.35 6.05 -17.66
C PRO A 135 0.83 5.97 -17.48
N TYR A 136 0.31 6.11 -16.25
CA TYR A 136 -1.14 5.98 -16.02
C TYR A 136 -1.73 7.02 -15.07
N TYR A 137 -3.03 7.26 -15.26
CA TYR A 137 -3.82 8.09 -14.37
C TYR A 137 -4.60 7.21 -13.39
N SER A 138 -4.27 7.29 -12.11
CA SER A 138 -5.01 6.65 -11.03
C SER A 138 -6.00 7.64 -10.40
N LEU A 139 -7.28 7.41 -10.64
CA LEU A 139 -8.39 8.14 -10.02
C LEU A 139 -8.97 7.29 -8.88
N CYS A 140 -8.50 7.53 -7.65
CA CYS A 140 -8.91 6.79 -6.46
C CYS A 140 -10.17 7.40 -5.85
N LEU A 141 -11.25 6.63 -5.82
CA LEU A 141 -12.60 7.03 -5.44
C LEU A 141 -12.85 6.77 -3.96
N HIS A 142 -13.20 7.81 -3.21
CA HIS A 142 -13.38 7.73 -1.76
C HIS A 142 -14.76 8.27 -1.34
N ASP A 143 -15.64 7.39 -0.85
CA ASP A 143 -16.99 7.78 -0.41
C ASP A 143 -16.96 8.31 1.03
N ARG A 144 -17.08 9.63 1.21
CA ARG A 144 -17.05 10.26 2.55
C ARG A 144 -18.18 9.84 3.47
N ARG A 145 -19.23 9.20 2.94
CA ARG A 145 -20.35 8.67 3.75
C ARG A 145 -20.02 7.32 4.38
N ARG A 146 -18.97 6.64 3.88
CA ARG A 146 -18.55 5.30 4.33
C ARG A 146 -17.22 5.34 5.07
N LEU A 147 -16.33 6.26 4.69
CA LEU A 147 -14.99 6.34 5.27
C LEU A 147 -14.98 7.19 6.55
N PRO A 148 -14.28 6.74 7.60
CA PRO A 148 -14.10 7.53 8.80
C PRO A 148 -13.11 8.69 8.55
N GLU A 149 -13.22 9.77 9.32
CA GLU A 149 -12.40 10.98 9.14
C GLU A 149 -10.88 10.71 9.13
N PRO A 150 -10.31 9.85 10.00
CA PRO A 150 -8.88 9.55 9.95
C PRO A 150 -8.41 8.90 8.65
N VAL A 151 -9.29 8.21 7.92
CA VAL A 151 -8.98 7.64 6.61
C VAL A 151 -9.04 8.73 5.54
N LEU A 152 -10.00 9.65 5.60
CA LEU A 152 -10.06 10.81 4.69
C LEU A 152 -8.84 11.72 4.87
N ASP A 153 -8.41 11.95 6.10
CA ASP A 153 -7.16 12.66 6.41
C ASP A 153 -5.94 11.96 5.81
N ALA A 154 -5.90 10.62 5.86
CA ALA A 154 -4.85 9.85 5.23
C ALA A 154 -4.87 10.01 3.69
N VAL A 155 -6.04 9.92 3.05
CA VAL A 155 -6.19 10.15 1.60
C VAL A 155 -5.64 11.51 1.19
N ALA A 156 -5.98 12.55 1.96
CA ALA A 156 -5.50 13.92 1.75
C ALA A 156 -3.98 14.08 1.88
N ARG A 157 -3.30 13.17 2.60
CA ARG A 157 -1.85 13.18 2.82
C ARG A 157 -1.09 12.25 1.87
N THR A 158 -1.78 11.29 1.25
CA THR A 158 -1.16 10.28 0.37
C THR A 158 -1.37 10.53 -1.12
N HIS A 159 -2.34 11.35 -1.53
CA HIS A 159 -2.60 11.64 -2.94
C HIS A 159 -2.05 13.02 -3.34
N PRO A 160 -1.13 13.12 -4.31
CA PRO A 160 -0.60 14.39 -4.80
C PRO A 160 -1.65 15.30 -5.45
N LEU A 161 -2.71 14.71 -6.01
CA LEU A 161 -3.78 15.44 -6.69
C LEU A 161 -5.12 15.24 -5.98
N THR A 162 -5.95 16.27 -6.02
CA THR A 162 -7.36 16.22 -5.65
C THR A 162 -8.22 16.87 -6.72
N TRP A 163 -9.53 16.65 -6.68
CA TRP A 163 -10.44 17.26 -7.64
C TRP A 163 -10.74 18.71 -7.29
N GLY A 164 -10.23 19.63 -8.12
CA GLY A 164 -10.68 21.02 -8.13
C GLY A 164 -12.00 21.18 -8.87
N ALA A 165 -12.56 22.40 -8.86
CA ALA A 165 -13.80 22.73 -9.56
C ALA A 165 -13.61 22.74 -11.10
N GLY A 166 -13.54 21.55 -11.71
CA GLY A 166 -13.48 21.31 -13.15
C GLY A 166 -12.15 20.76 -13.69
N ALA A 167 -11.12 20.65 -12.86
CA ALA A 167 -9.85 20.01 -13.19
C ALA A 167 -9.14 19.53 -11.90
N PRO A 168 -8.26 18.52 -11.99
CA PRO A 168 -7.39 18.14 -10.88
C PRO A 168 -6.46 19.29 -10.49
N VAL A 169 -6.20 19.42 -9.20
CA VAL A 169 -5.27 20.41 -8.61
C VAL A 169 -4.35 19.72 -7.62
N GLU A 170 -3.22 20.36 -7.30
CA GLU A 170 -2.31 19.88 -6.25
C GLU A 170 -3.01 19.84 -4.90
N GLN A 171 -2.78 18.74 -4.17
CA GLN A 171 -3.31 18.53 -2.84
C GLN A 171 -2.35 19.13 -1.80
N ALA A 172 -2.75 20.23 -1.18
CA ALA A 172 -1.90 20.99 -0.26
C ALA A 172 -1.45 20.20 0.98
N GLY A 173 -2.21 19.17 1.37
CA GLY A 173 -1.88 18.29 2.50
C GLY A 173 -0.98 17.10 2.13
N TYR A 174 -0.59 16.94 0.86
CA TYR A 174 0.23 15.81 0.42
C TYR A 174 1.59 15.80 1.11
N GLU A 175 2.01 14.62 1.54
CA GLU A 175 3.29 14.38 2.21
C GLU A 175 4.18 13.44 1.39
N ASP A 176 5.49 13.54 1.60
CA ASP A 176 6.43 12.54 1.09
C ASP A 176 6.06 11.14 1.64
N PRO A 177 6.07 10.08 0.80
CA PRO A 177 5.68 8.74 1.22
C PRO A 177 6.41 8.23 2.47
N VAL A 178 7.71 8.52 2.63
CA VAL A 178 8.48 8.09 3.80
C VAL A 178 8.04 8.84 5.06
N ALA A 179 7.77 10.13 4.94
CA ALA A 179 7.22 10.92 6.05
C ALA A 179 5.84 10.39 6.50
N PHE A 180 4.97 10.08 5.54
CA PHE A 180 3.66 9.50 5.83
C PHE A 180 3.79 8.14 6.51
N LEU A 181 4.60 7.22 5.96
CA LEU A 181 4.82 5.88 6.51
C LEU A 181 5.28 5.92 7.98
N ARG A 182 6.24 6.78 8.30
CA ARG A 182 6.73 6.97 9.67
C ARG A 182 5.66 7.48 10.64
N SER A 183 4.70 8.26 10.15
CA SER A 183 3.56 8.75 10.96
C SER A 183 2.42 7.74 11.09
N ALA A 184 2.32 6.80 10.14
CA ALA A 184 1.21 5.87 10.01
C ALA A 184 1.50 4.51 10.64
N GLN A 185 2.78 4.14 10.80
CA GLN A 185 3.23 2.89 11.45
C GLN A 185 2.77 2.76 12.91
N PRO A 186 2.75 1.53 13.47
CA PRO A 186 2.49 1.32 14.89
C PRO A 186 3.33 2.24 15.78
N ALA A 187 2.76 2.65 16.91
CA ALA A 187 3.42 3.54 17.84
C ALA A 187 4.77 2.95 18.29
N TRP A 188 5.83 3.76 18.17
CA TRP A 188 7.16 3.36 18.57
C TRP A 188 7.43 3.75 20.03
N GLY A 189 7.76 2.76 20.86
CA GLY A 189 8.08 2.94 22.28
C GLY A 189 9.23 2.03 22.71
N PRO A 190 9.82 2.25 23.90
CA PRO A 190 10.84 1.34 24.43
C PRO A 190 10.29 -0.08 24.54
N ARG A 191 11.18 -1.08 24.44
CA ARG A 191 10.79 -2.47 24.71
C ARG A 191 10.28 -2.61 26.15
N PRO A 192 9.34 -3.53 26.41
CA PRO A 192 8.96 -3.84 27.77
C PRO A 192 10.14 -4.53 28.49
N ALA A 193 10.18 -4.42 29.82
CA ALA A 193 11.31 -4.88 30.63
C ALA A 193 11.47 -6.42 30.64
N ASP A 194 10.41 -7.15 30.31
CA ASP A 194 10.36 -8.60 30.22
C ASP A 194 10.59 -9.15 28.80
N ALA A 195 10.90 -8.28 27.82
CA ALA A 195 11.28 -8.72 26.49
C ALA A 195 12.49 -9.67 26.56
N ALA A 196 12.38 -10.84 25.94
CA ALA A 196 13.48 -11.78 25.81
C ALA A 196 14.42 -11.30 24.70
N VAL A 197 15.66 -11.00 25.03
CA VAL A 197 16.65 -10.41 24.10
C VAL A 197 17.83 -11.37 23.90
N HIS A 198 18.20 -11.59 22.65
CA HIS A 198 19.30 -12.46 22.24
C HIS A 198 20.15 -11.76 21.18
N LEU A 199 21.48 -11.80 21.36
CA LEU A 199 22.40 -11.47 20.28
C LEU A 199 22.56 -12.70 19.39
N VAL A 200 22.22 -12.57 18.12
CA VAL A 200 22.32 -13.65 17.14
C VAL A 200 23.35 -13.31 16.08
N THR A 201 24.11 -14.32 15.67
CA THR A 201 25.18 -14.16 14.66
C THR A 201 24.94 -15.02 13.41
N SER A 202 23.87 -15.83 13.43
CA SER A 202 23.47 -16.62 12.29
C SER A 202 21.94 -16.68 12.13
N PRO A 203 21.43 -16.79 10.90
CA PRO A 203 20.00 -16.95 10.67
C PRO A 203 19.41 -18.23 11.28
N TRP A 204 20.24 -19.28 11.45
CA TRP A 204 19.82 -20.54 12.04
C TRP A 204 19.58 -20.42 13.55
N GLU A 205 20.47 -19.70 14.24
CA GLU A 205 20.32 -19.38 15.66
C GLU A 205 19.04 -18.58 15.89
N ALA A 206 18.83 -17.50 15.12
CA ALA A 206 17.61 -16.71 15.17
C ALA A 206 16.35 -17.54 14.94
N ARG A 207 16.35 -18.42 13.93
CA ARG A 207 15.23 -19.31 13.62
C ARG A 207 14.82 -20.15 14.83
N ARG A 208 15.80 -20.72 15.55
CA ARG A 208 15.55 -21.52 16.75
C ARG A 208 15.01 -20.68 17.89
N THR A 209 15.58 -19.49 18.11
CA THR A 209 15.15 -18.55 19.15
C THR A 209 13.71 -18.11 18.91
N ILE A 210 13.37 -17.67 17.69
CA ILE A 210 12.00 -17.24 17.34
C ILE A 210 11.02 -18.39 17.53
N CYS A 211 11.34 -19.59 17.00
CA CYS A 211 10.46 -20.76 17.10
C CYS A 211 10.16 -21.14 18.56
N ALA A 212 11.15 -21.03 19.44
CA ALA A 212 10.98 -21.30 20.87
C ALA A 212 10.17 -20.22 21.59
N ALA A 213 10.21 -18.97 21.11
CA ALA A 213 9.51 -17.84 21.70
C ALA A 213 8.02 -17.75 21.28
N VAL A 214 7.62 -18.37 20.16
CA VAL A 214 6.22 -18.32 19.69
C VAL A 214 5.28 -18.91 20.76
N PRO A 215 4.31 -18.13 21.26
CA PRO A 215 3.33 -18.57 22.24
C PRO A 215 2.48 -19.76 21.76
N ASP A 216 1.94 -20.54 22.70
CA ASP A 216 1.18 -21.75 22.39
C ASP A 216 -0.12 -21.48 21.61
N ASP A 217 -0.79 -20.37 21.88
CA ASP A 217 -1.99 -19.91 21.18
C ASP A 217 -1.73 -19.51 19.72
N ARG A 218 -0.45 -19.34 19.33
CA ARG A 218 0.00 -18.91 17.99
C ARG A 218 0.77 -19.98 17.23
N ARG A 219 0.76 -21.22 17.73
CA ARG A 219 1.47 -22.35 17.10
C ARG A 219 1.09 -22.55 15.63
N ALA A 220 -0.14 -22.22 15.24
CA ALA A 220 -0.59 -22.30 13.85
C ALA A 220 0.18 -21.35 12.91
N ARG A 221 0.62 -20.19 13.41
CA ARG A 221 1.37 -19.16 12.68
C ARG A 221 2.90 -19.29 12.82
N VAL A 222 3.41 -20.31 13.51
CA VAL A 222 4.86 -20.44 13.80
C VAL A 222 5.71 -20.39 12.53
N GLY A 223 5.21 -20.93 11.41
CA GLY A 223 5.90 -20.88 10.11
C GLY A 223 6.09 -19.45 9.62
N ASP A 224 5.01 -18.65 9.66
CA ASP A 224 5.00 -17.25 9.22
C ASP A 224 5.92 -16.40 10.08
N VAL A 225 5.81 -16.53 11.41
CA VAL A 225 6.61 -15.78 12.38
C VAL A 225 8.11 -16.08 12.21
N VAL A 226 8.45 -17.36 12.09
CA VAL A 226 9.83 -17.81 11.94
C VAL A 226 10.42 -17.37 10.59
N LEU A 227 9.64 -17.45 9.50
CA LEU A 227 10.10 -17.03 8.19
C LEU A 227 10.26 -15.51 8.12
N ALA A 228 9.27 -14.75 8.58
CA ALA A 228 9.35 -13.29 8.59
C ALA A 228 10.54 -12.78 9.43
N GLY A 229 10.72 -13.31 10.65
CA GLY A 229 11.88 -12.95 11.47
C GLY A 229 13.21 -13.43 10.89
N HIS A 230 13.23 -14.56 10.17
CA HIS A 230 14.43 -15.02 9.46
C HIS A 230 14.87 -14.01 8.40
N GLU A 231 13.95 -13.53 7.55
CA GLU A 231 14.26 -12.57 6.51
C GLU A 231 14.82 -11.26 7.07
N VAL A 232 14.23 -10.75 8.15
CA VAL A 232 14.70 -9.52 8.80
C VAL A 232 16.09 -9.72 9.42
N VAL A 233 16.34 -10.86 10.06
CA VAL A 233 17.68 -11.17 10.60
C VAL A 233 18.71 -11.35 9.48
N GLN A 234 18.35 -11.95 8.35
CA GLN A 234 19.27 -12.05 7.21
C GLN A 234 19.68 -10.67 6.70
N ASN A 235 18.73 -9.74 6.59
CA ASN A 235 19.01 -8.36 6.19
C ASN A 235 19.95 -7.66 7.19
N ALA A 236 19.69 -7.80 8.50
CA ALA A 236 20.53 -7.25 9.56
C ALA A 236 21.97 -7.79 9.51
N LEU A 237 22.13 -9.11 9.38
CA LEU A 237 23.45 -9.76 9.34
C LEU A 237 24.22 -9.52 8.02
N ALA A 238 23.55 -9.04 6.97
CA ALA A 238 24.23 -8.64 5.73
C ALA A 238 25.04 -7.34 5.89
N VAL A 239 24.71 -6.51 6.90
CA VAL A 239 25.31 -5.18 7.12
C VAL A 239 25.96 -5.02 8.49
N ALA A 240 25.73 -5.96 9.42
CA ALA A 240 26.29 -5.95 10.77
C ALA A 240 26.80 -7.36 11.17
N ALA A 241 27.76 -7.41 12.11
CA ALA A 241 28.35 -8.67 12.57
C ALA A 241 27.39 -9.52 13.43
N PHE A 242 26.40 -8.87 14.04
CA PHE A 242 25.36 -9.51 14.84
C PHE A 242 24.06 -8.70 14.71
N ALA A 243 22.95 -9.34 15.04
CA ALA A 243 21.66 -8.69 15.21
C ALA A 243 21.17 -8.91 16.65
N GLU A 244 20.49 -7.93 17.20
CA GLU A 244 19.76 -8.07 18.45
C GLU A 244 18.32 -8.49 18.14
N LEU A 245 17.98 -9.71 18.53
CA LEU A 245 16.65 -10.29 18.38
C LEU A 245 15.92 -10.20 19.72
N ALA A 246 14.81 -9.46 19.75
CA ALA A 246 13.94 -9.37 20.90
C ALA A 246 12.55 -9.93 20.59
N THR A 247 11.93 -10.57 21.58
CA THR A 247 10.54 -11.06 21.47
C THR A 247 9.77 -10.76 22.75
N TRP A 248 8.49 -10.41 22.61
CA TRP A 248 7.57 -10.21 23.71
C TRP A 248 6.12 -10.36 23.23
N THR A 249 5.18 -10.35 24.17
CA THR A 249 3.74 -10.28 23.88
C THR A 249 3.20 -8.97 24.47
N ASP A 250 2.52 -8.18 23.65
CA ASP A 250 1.82 -6.97 24.05
C ASP A 250 0.31 -7.17 23.82
N GLY A 251 -0.44 -7.37 24.90
CA GLY A 251 -1.84 -7.79 24.82
C GLY A 251 -2.00 -9.09 24.03
N ASP A 252 -2.82 -9.07 22.98
CA ASP A 252 -3.03 -10.18 22.04
C ASP A 252 -2.14 -10.03 20.80
N THR A 253 -0.93 -9.48 20.92
CA THR A 253 -0.01 -9.35 19.78
C THR A 253 1.37 -9.86 20.17
N PHE A 254 1.86 -10.88 19.46
CA PHE A 254 3.24 -11.34 19.58
C PHE A 254 4.14 -10.45 18.72
N VAL A 255 5.23 -9.95 19.29
CA VAL A 255 6.14 -9.04 18.60
C VAL A 255 7.51 -9.66 18.47
N VAL A 256 8.05 -9.61 17.25
CA VAL A 256 9.46 -9.93 16.96
C VAL A 256 10.14 -8.64 16.55
N GLU A 257 11.15 -8.23 17.31
CA GLU A 257 12.00 -7.09 16.98
C GLU A 257 13.40 -7.57 16.59
N VAL A 258 13.94 -6.99 15.53
CA VAL A 258 15.32 -7.21 15.08
C VAL A 258 16.00 -5.87 14.94
N ALA A 259 17.14 -5.69 15.58
CA ALA A 259 17.97 -4.50 15.48
C ALA A 259 19.39 -4.83 14.99
N ASP A 260 19.94 -3.98 14.12
CA ASP A 260 21.34 -4.00 13.69
C ASP A 260 22.03 -2.68 14.00
N SER A 261 23.36 -2.66 13.85
CA SER A 261 24.19 -1.46 13.97
C SER A 261 24.81 -1.04 12.63
N GLY A 262 24.11 -1.34 11.53
CA GLY A 262 24.54 -1.05 10.16
C GLY A 262 24.35 0.43 9.78
N PRO A 263 24.43 0.76 8.48
CA PRO A 263 24.33 2.15 8.01
C PRO A 263 22.89 2.71 7.93
N GLY A 264 21.89 1.90 8.24
CA GLY A 264 20.48 2.20 7.99
C GLY A 264 19.99 1.76 6.61
N LEU A 265 18.69 1.89 6.35
CA LEU A 265 18.06 1.59 5.07
C LEU A 265 18.10 2.82 4.15
N ALA A 266 18.50 2.60 2.89
CA ALA A 266 18.44 3.62 1.86
C ALA A 266 17.00 3.87 1.34
N ASP A 267 16.13 2.86 1.46
CA ASP A 267 14.74 2.93 1.05
C ASP A 267 13.83 2.25 2.10
N GLU A 268 12.99 3.05 2.74
CA GLU A 268 12.04 2.58 3.76
C GLU A 268 10.77 1.95 3.15
N THR A 269 10.60 2.01 1.82
CA THR A 269 9.43 1.42 1.16
C THR A 269 9.64 -0.04 0.76
N LEU A 270 10.82 -0.64 1.00
CA LEU A 270 11.17 -2.00 0.57
C LEU A 270 10.24 -3.10 1.10
N GLY A 271 9.58 -2.90 2.25
CA GLY A 271 8.57 -3.82 2.77
C GLY A 271 7.24 -3.80 2.01
N TYR A 272 7.01 -2.74 1.23
CA TYR A 272 5.73 -2.46 0.59
C TYR A 272 5.74 -2.69 -0.92
N VAL A 273 6.91 -2.83 -1.56
CA VAL A 273 7.02 -2.99 -3.01
C VAL A 273 7.14 -4.47 -3.37
N PRO A 274 6.21 -5.03 -4.18
CA PRO A 274 6.40 -6.36 -4.75
C PRO A 274 7.66 -6.39 -5.62
N PRO A 275 8.58 -7.33 -5.40
CA PRO A 275 9.79 -7.40 -6.19
C PRO A 275 9.50 -7.74 -7.66
N GLY A 276 10.32 -7.20 -8.55
CA GLY A 276 10.37 -7.54 -9.96
C GLY A 276 11.04 -8.89 -10.24
N PRO A 277 10.82 -9.49 -11.42
CA PRO A 277 11.54 -10.69 -11.83
C PRO A 277 13.04 -10.43 -11.92
N GLY A 278 13.83 -11.08 -11.06
CA GLY A 278 15.29 -10.93 -11.02
C GLY A 278 15.81 -9.86 -10.04
N ASP A 279 14.92 -9.22 -9.28
CA ASP A 279 15.33 -8.33 -8.19
C ASP A 279 16.04 -9.13 -7.07
N GLY A 280 16.94 -8.46 -6.35
CA GLY A 280 17.69 -9.03 -5.23
C GLY A 280 16.80 -9.45 -4.03
N PRO A 281 17.39 -9.75 -2.86
CA PRO A 281 16.67 -10.42 -1.76
C PRO A 281 15.34 -9.75 -1.40
N HIS A 282 14.27 -10.53 -1.53
CA HIS A 282 12.85 -10.15 -1.35
C HIS A 282 12.40 -10.13 0.12
N GLY A 283 13.34 -10.27 1.05
CA GLY A 283 13.05 -10.67 2.42
C GLY A 283 12.19 -9.68 3.19
N MET A 284 12.37 -8.37 2.97
CA MET A 284 11.59 -7.37 3.68
C MET A 284 10.12 -7.35 3.24
N TRP A 285 9.86 -7.47 1.92
CA TRP A 285 8.50 -7.61 1.40
C TRP A 285 7.82 -8.89 1.91
N LEU A 286 8.56 -10.01 1.93
CA LEU A 286 8.04 -11.27 2.46
C LEU A 286 7.72 -11.18 3.96
N ALA A 287 8.57 -10.53 4.75
CA ALA A 287 8.34 -10.34 6.17
C ALA A 287 7.08 -9.51 6.45
N TRP A 288 6.90 -8.40 5.72
CA TRP A 288 5.71 -7.56 5.81
C TRP A 288 4.43 -8.31 5.40
N ARG A 289 4.52 -9.16 4.37
CA ARG A 289 3.40 -9.98 3.89
C ARG A 289 2.93 -11.03 4.90
N LEU A 290 3.84 -11.54 5.73
CA LEU A 290 3.58 -12.62 6.69
C LEU A 290 3.16 -12.10 8.07
N ALA A 291 3.60 -10.89 8.42
CA ALA A 291 3.16 -10.17 9.61
C ALA A 291 1.78 -9.53 9.38
N ASP A 292 1.07 -9.25 10.47
CA ASP A 292 -0.23 -8.59 10.40
C ASP A 292 -0.07 -7.06 10.34
N ASP A 293 0.94 -6.51 11.03
CA ASP A 293 1.46 -5.17 10.79
C ASP A 293 2.97 -5.16 11.11
N ALA A 294 3.66 -4.08 10.76
CA ALA A 294 5.05 -3.91 11.10
C ALA A 294 5.51 -2.45 11.12
N ALA A 295 6.57 -2.20 11.88
CA ALA A 295 7.15 -0.88 12.13
C ALA A 295 8.67 -0.90 11.95
N LEU A 296 9.21 0.26 11.60
CA LEU A 296 10.60 0.45 11.23
C LEU A 296 11.11 1.78 11.79
N VAL A 297 12.28 1.74 12.42
CA VAL A 297 13.11 2.91 12.69
C VAL A 297 14.48 2.67 12.11
N THR A 298 14.98 3.62 11.34
CA THR A 298 16.28 3.49 10.67
C THR A 298 17.03 4.81 10.64
N GLY A 299 18.36 4.73 10.65
CA GLY A 299 19.25 5.88 10.54
C GLY A 299 20.72 5.46 10.59
N PRO A 300 21.65 6.42 10.74
CA PRO A 300 23.10 6.15 10.73
C PRO A 300 23.60 5.23 11.86
N SER A 301 22.76 4.95 12.86
CA SER A 301 23.06 4.06 13.99
C SER A 301 22.53 2.65 13.80
N GLY A 302 21.92 2.35 12.65
CA GLY A 302 21.36 1.04 12.33
C GLY A 302 19.87 1.07 12.04
N THR A 303 19.32 -0.12 11.86
CA THR A 303 17.89 -0.33 11.63
C THR A 303 17.30 -1.18 12.74
N THR A 304 16.08 -0.84 13.15
CA THR A 304 15.26 -1.67 14.04
C THR A 304 13.90 -1.88 13.39
N VAL A 305 13.51 -3.15 13.27
CA VAL A 305 12.24 -3.58 12.67
C VAL A 305 11.44 -4.34 13.71
N ARG A 306 10.15 -4.03 13.84
CA ARG A 306 9.16 -4.79 14.61
C ARG A 306 8.15 -5.42 13.68
N LEU A 307 7.95 -6.71 13.84
CA LEU A 307 6.89 -7.48 13.19
C LEU A 307 5.83 -7.82 14.23
N PHE A 308 4.56 -7.50 13.95
CA PHE A 308 3.43 -7.74 14.82
C PHE A 308 2.60 -8.89 14.27
N PHE A 309 2.29 -9.85 15.15
CA PHE A 309 1.45 -10.99 14.83
C PHE A 309 0.27 -10.99 15.78
N GLY A 310 -0.95 -10.91 15.25
CA GLY A 310 -2.23 -11.14 15.92
C GLY A 310 -2.55 -12.63 16.06
N PRO A 311 -3.57 -12.98 16.87
CA PRO A 311 -3.91 -14.36 17.22
C PRO A 311 -4.21 -15.25 16.01
#